data_AF-A0A7I8E6X1-F1
#
_entry.id   AF-A0A7I8E6X1-F1
#
_cell.length_a   1.000
_cell.length_b   1.000
_cell.length_c   1.000
_cell.angle_alpha   90.00
_cell.angle_beta   90.00
_cell.angle_gamma   90.00
#
_symmetry.space_group_name_H-M   'P 1'
#
loop_
_entity.id
_entity.type
_entity.pdbx_description
1 polymer ?
#
loop_
_entity_poly.entity_id
_entity_poly.type
_entity_poly.pdbx_seq_one_letter_code
_entity_poly.pdbx_strand_id
1 'polypeptide(L)'
;MTDISLAPWLLEESNKYLQAATVLKNHNTLLSVAELNAALSIEILLKSFLVKPVENLGSAYEKYEYRNPKGMKPHNLCHLYEQLPKEVKESLFDEQLVTFLVDFSDVFTHSRYKYEATSRRSYSSTLIKVAEELTPKAIRFYRDHGCRDPWILSYPVRKLC
;
A
#
# COMPACT_ATOMS: atom_id res chain seq x y z
N MET A 1 15.22 6.26 17.87
CA MET A 1 14.13 5.36 17.44
C MET A 1 13.15 6.20 16.65
N THR A 2 12.97 5.89 15.37
CA THR A 2 11.89 6.49 14.57
C THR A 2 10.59 5.87 15.07
N ASP A 3 9.66 6.70 15.51
CA ASP A 3 8.33 6.24 15.96
C ASP A 3 7.60 5.63 14.76
N ILE A 4 7.30 4.33 14.83
CA ILE A 4 6.62 3.60 13.75
C ILE A 4 5.12 3.84 13.92
N SER A 5 4.49 4.45 12.92
CA SER A 5 3.04 4.62 12.97
C SER A 5 2.34 3.28 12.75
N LEU A 6 1.31 3.01 13.54
CA LEU A 6 0.39 1.91 13.34
C LEU A 6 -1.00 2.50 13.12
N ALA A 7 -1.34 2.78 11.85
CA ALA A 7 -2.62 3.35 11.45
C ALA A 7 -3.55 2.27 10.86
N PRO A 8 -4.27 1.50 11.70
CA PRO A 8 -5.05 0.33 11.26
C PRO A 8 -6.16 0.71 10.28
N TRP A 9 -6.76 1.90 10.45
CA TRP A 9 -7.75 2.45 9.53
C TRP A 9 -7.21 2.57 8.09
N LEU A 10 -5.96 3.02 7.92
CA LEU A 10 -5.33 3.10 6.59
C LEU A 10 -5.10 1.71 6.02
N LEU A 11 -4.69 0.75 6.84
CA LEU A 11 -4.46 -0.62 6.37
C LEU A 11 -5.78 -1.30 5.96
N GLU A 12 -6.88 -1.03 6.66
CA GLU A 12 -8.22 -1.45 6.27
C GLU A 12 -8.64 -0.82 4.94
N GLU A 13 -8.43 0.49 4.80
CA GLU A 13 -8.73 1.22 3.57
C GLU A 13 -7.91 0.69 2.38
N SER A 14 -6.60 0.45 2.57
CA SER A 14 -5.71 -0.18 1.59
C SER A 14 -6.28 -1.52 1.11
N ASN A 15 -6.80 -2.34 2.03
CA ASN A 15 -7.37 -3.64 1.68
C ASN A 15 -8.67 -3.51 0.86
N LYS A 16 -9.48 -2.46 1.03
CA LYS A 16 -10.65 -2.21 0.17
C LYS A 16 -10.23 -2.00 -1.29
N TYR A 17 -9.16 -1.24 -1.52
CA TYR A 17 -8.60 -1.05 -2.86
C TYR A 17 -8.02 -2.35 -3.45
N LEU A 18 -7.40 -3.19 -2.61
CA LEU A 18 -6.95 -4.52 -3.05
C LEU A 18 -8.12 -5.42 -3.46
N GLN A 19 -9.21 -5.42 -2.69
CA GLN A 19 -10.42 -6.16 -3.03
C GLN A 19 -11.02 -5.67 -4.35
N ALA A 20 -11.09 -4.34 -4.54
CA ALA A 20 -11.52 -3.75 -5.80
C ALA A 20 -10.63 -4.19 -6.98
N ALA A 21 -9.30 -4.11 -6.81
CA ALA A 21 -8.35 -4.58 -7.82
C ALA A 21 -8.55 -6.07 -8.16
N THR A 22 -8.81 -6.90 -7.14
CA THR A 22 -9.04 -8.34 -7.29
C THR A 22 -10.33 -8.66 -8.06
N VAL A 23 -11.40 -7.89 -7.85
CA VAL A 23 -12.63 -8.04 -8.63
C VAL A 23 -12.39 -7.60 -10.08
N LEU A 24 -11.76 -6.44 -10.27
CA LEU A 24 -11.52 -5.84 -11.59
C LEU A 24 -10.57 -6.66 -12.47
N LYS A 25 -9.57 -7.34 -11.89
CA LYS A 25 -8.60 -8.14 -12.65
C LYS A 25 -9.22 -9.29 -13.45
N ASN A 26 -10.38 -9.78 -13.00
CA ASN A 26 -11.11 -10.87 -13.65
C ASN A 26 -11.97 -10.38 -14.82
N HIS A 27 -12.05 -9.07 -15.06
CA HIS A 27 -12.76 -8.50 -16.21
C HIS A 27 -11.79 -8.20 -17.36
N ASN A 28 -12.14 -8.65 -18.57
CA ASN A 28 -11.26 -8.65 -19.74
C ASN A 28 -10.70 -7.27 -20.14
N THR A 29 -11.39 -6.18 -19.78
CA THR A 29 -11.02 -4.81 -20.20
C THR A 29 -10.52 -3.91 -19.07
N LEU A 30 -10.59 -4.37 -17.81
CA LEU A 30 -10.39 -3.52 -16.64
C LEU A 30 -9.03 -3.72 -15.95
N LEU A 31 -8.12 -4.50 -16.55
CA LEU A 31 -6.82 -4.79 -15.95
C LEU A 31 -6.00 -3.53 -15.60
N SER A 32 -6.06 -2.49 -16.44
CA SER A 32 -5.41 -1.20 -16.14
C SER A 32 -5.99 -0.52 -14.91
N VAL A 33 -7.31 -0.60 -14.74
CA VAL A 33 -8.01 -0.02 -13.59
C VAL A 33 -7.71 -0.86 -12.35
N ALA A 34 -7.62 -2.17 -12.49
CA ALA A 34 -7.19 -3.08 -11.43
C ALA A 34 -5.76 -2.77 -10.96
N GLU A 35 -4.81 -2.57 -11.88
CA GLU A 35 -3.43 -2.21 -11.55
C GLU A 35 -3.34 -0.87 -10.81
N LEU A 36 -4.11 0.14 -11.22
CA LEU A 36 -4.20 1.43 -10.50
C LEU A 36 -4.77 1.28 -9.08
N ASN A 37 -5.80 0.45 -8.90
CA ASN A 37 -6.35 0.18 -7.57
C ASN A 37 -5.34 -0.56 -6.69
N ALA A 38 -4.57 -1.49 -7.26
CA ALA A 38 -3.50 -2.15 -6.53
C ALA A 38 -2.35 -1.20 -6.17
N ALA A 39 -1.97 -0.29 -7.07
CA ALA A 39 -1.00 0.75 -6.77
C ALA A 39 -1.46 1.63 -5.60
N LEU A 40 -2.74 2.04 -5.59
CA LEU A 40 -3.33 2.83 -4.53
C LEU A 40 -3.39 2.07 -3.20
N SER A 41 -3.72 0.78 -3.26
CA SER A 41 -3.64 -0.11 -2.09
C SER A 41 -2.22 -0.13 -1.50
N ILE A 42 -1.18 -0.30 -2.32
CA ILE A 42 0.21 -0.30 -1.87
C ILE A 42 0.59 1.07 -1.29
N GLU A 43 0.26 2.17 -1.97
CA GLU A 43 0.54 3.53 -1.48
C GLU A 43 -0.05 3.76 -0.08
N ILE A 44 -1.32 3.43 0.12
CA ILE A 44 -2.01 3.61 1.42
C ILE A 44 -1.36 2.71 2.48
N LEU A 45 -1.02 1.46 2.12
CA LEU A 45 -0.33 0.53 3.02
C LEU A 45 1.02 1.09 3.47
N LEU A 46 1.85 1.59 2.56
CA LEU A 46 3.14 2.19 2.89
C LEU A 46 2.94 3.42 3.81
N LYS A 47 1.97 4.28 3.48
CA LYS A 47 1.66 5.47 4.28
C LYS A 47 1.14 5.15 5.67
N SER A 48 0.52 3.99 5.88
CA SER A 48 0.06 3.56 7.20
C SER A 48 1.16 3.54 8.26
N PHE A 49 2.43 3.40 7.84
CA PHE A 49 3.62 3.43 8.71
C PHE A 49 4.27 4.83 8.85
N LEU A 50 3.85 5.79 8.03
CA LEU A 50 4.51 7.10 7.86
C LEU A 50 3.67 8.28 8.35
N VAL A 51 2.42 8.03 8.73
CA VAL A 51 1.47 9.08 9.11
C VAL A 51 1.45 9.33 10.62
N LYS A 52 0.93 10.50 11.02
CA LYS A 52 0.58 10.77 12.43
C LYS A 52 -0.87 11.18 12.53
N PRO A 53 -1.62 10.70 13.54
CA PRO A 53 -2.99 11.13 13.71
C PRO A 53 -3.02 12.59 14.18
N VAL A 54 -3.97 13.37 13.63
CA VAL A 54 -4.10 14.82 13.88
C VAL A 54 -5.50 15.23 14.31
N GLU A 55 -6.54 14.47 13.96
CA GLU A 55 -7.92 14.74 14.36
C GLU A 55 -8.69 13.44 14.63
N ASN A 56 -9.75 13.52 15.44
CA ASN A 56 -10.68 12.42 15.76
C ASN A 56 -10.00 11.14 16.28
N LEU A 57 -9.02 11.33 17.18
CA LEU A 57 -8.21 10.26 17.76
C LEU A 57 -9.07 9.13 18.35
N GLY A 58 -8.78 7.88 17.95
CA GLY A 58 -9.45 6.68 18.44
C GLY A 58 -10.86 6.45 17.86
N SER A 59 -11.26 7.18 16.82
CA SER A 59 -12.55 7.00 16.15
C SER A 59 -12.41 6.43 14.74
N ALA A 60 -13.52 5.97 14.16
CA ALA A 60 -13.59 5.54 12.75
C ALA A 60 -13.35 6.69 11.73
N TYR A 61 -13.20 7.93 12.20
CA TYR A 61 -12.95 9.11 11.37
C TYR A 61 -11.62 9.78 11.70
N GLU A 62 -10.70 9.04 12.33
CA GLU A 62 -9.34 9.51 12.63
C GLU A 62 -8.69 10.04 11.34
N LYS A 63 -8.19 11.28 11.40
CA LYS A 63 -7.47 11.90 10.30
C LYS A 63 -5.99 11.89 10.58
N TYR A 64 -5.23 11.78 9.50
CA TYR A 64 -3.80 11.60 9.54
C TYR A 64 -3.08 12.63 8.69
N GLU A 65 -1.94 13.10 9.18
CA GLU A 65 -1.00 13.91 8.41
C GLU A 65 0.16 13.02 7.93
N TYR A 66 0.43 13.05 6.63
CA TYR A 66 1.66 12.55 6.04
C TYR A 66 2.59 13.72 5.74
N ARG A 67 3.68 13.85 6.48
CA ARG A 67 4.69 14.90 6.24
C ARG A 67 5.65 14.46 5.16
N ASN A 68 5.33 14.81 3.92
CA ASN A 68 6.20 14.53 2.79
C ASN A 68 7.52 15.32 2.88
N PRO A 69 8.70 14.66 2.87
CA PRO A 69 9.98 15.34 2.85
C PRO A 69 10.16 16.19 1.59
N LYS A 70 10.89 17.31 1.71
CA LYS A 70 11.21 18.16 0.55
C LYS A 70 11.95 17.36 -0.52
N GLY A 71 11.53 17.51 -1.77
CA GLY A 71 12.12 16.81 -2.92
C GLY A 71 11.54 15.41 -3.19
N MET A 72 10.67 14.89 -2.32
CA MET A 72 10.03 13.59 -2.52
C MET A 72 8.69 13.72 -3.25
N LYS A 73 8.45 12.80 -4.19
CA LYS A 73 7.13 12.64 -4.83
C LYS A 73 6.22 11.84 -3.91
N PRO A 74 5.13 12.42 -3.37
CA PRO A 74 4.32 11.81 -2.29
C PRO A 74 3.49 10.58 -2.70
N HIS A 75 3.43 10.28 -4.01
CA HIS A 75 2.72 9.13 -4.59
C HIS A 75 3.67 8.14 -5.27
N ASN A 76 4.99 8.40 -5.22
CA ASN A 76 5.97 7.51 -5.82
C ASN A 76 6.25 6.36 -4.86
N LEU A 77 5.99 5.12 -5.30
CA LEU A 77 6.09 3.94 -4.45
C LEU A 77 7.51 3.69 -3.94
N CYS A 78 8.53 3.97 -4.75
CA CYS A 78 9.94 3.85 -4.35
C CYS A 78 10.28 4.88 -3.25
N HIS A 79 9.92 6.15 -3.43
CA HIS A 79 10.15 7.18 -2.41
C HIS A 79 9.39 6.91 -1.10
N LEU A 80 8.18 6.33 -1.17
CA LEU A 80 7.45 5.93 0.02
C LEU A 80 8.15 4.77 0.74
N TYR A 81 8.62 3.77 -0.01
CA TYR A 81 9.42 2.69 0.55
C TYR A 81 10.70 3.22 1.21
N GLU A 82 11.45 4.12 0.57
CA GLU A 82 12.68 4.69 1.11
C GLU A 82 12.50 5.36 2.48
N GLN A 83 11.31 5.90 2.75
CA GLN A 83 10.97 6.55 4.01
C GLN A 83 10.57 5.58 5.13
N LEU A 84 10.25 4.33 4.81
CA LEU A 84 9.86 3.35 5.82
C LEU A 84 10.97 3.15 6.87
N PRO A 85 10.60 3.01 8.15
CA PRO A 85 11.53 2.57 9.18
C PRO A 85 12.21 1.26 8.78
N LYS A 86 13.49 1.11 9.15
CA LYS A 86 14.30 -0.08 8.80
C LYS A 86 13.59 -1.39 9.16
N GLU A 87 13.02 -1.45 10.36
CA GLU A 87 12.30 -2.61 10.87
C GLU A 87 11.07 -2.99 10.00
N VAL A 88 10.32 -2.00 9.51
CA VAL A 88 9.20 -2.24 8.59
C VAL A 88 9.72 -2.78 7.26
N LYS A 89 10.81 -2.22 6.73
CA LYS A 89 11.42 -2.68 5.47
C LYS A 89 11.82 -4.15 5.57
N GLU A 90 12.58 -4.50 6.61
CA GLU A 90 13.09 -5.85 6.83
C GLU A 90 11.98 -6.88 7.08
N SER A 91 10.84 -6.47 7.66
CA SER A 91 9.72 -7.37 7.93
C SER A 91 8.82 -7.60 6.71
N LEU A 92 8.59 -6.58 5.88
CA LEU A 92 7.62 -6.64 4.79
C LEU A 92 8.23 -6.99 3.43
N PHE A 93 9.48 -6.61 3.18
CA PHE A 93 10.04 -6.61 1.83
C PHE A 93 11.22 -7.57 1.69
N ASP A 94 11.18 -8.34 0.61
CA ASP A 94 12.36 -8.98 0.02
C ASP A 94 12.83 -8.19 -1.20
N GLU A 95 13.97 -8.59 -1.79
CA GLU A 95 14.55 -7.90 -2.95
C GLU A 95 13.58 -7.81 -4.13
N GLN A 96 12.78 -8.85 -4.37
CA GLN A 96 11.86 -8.90 -5.50
C GLN A 96 10.72 -7.89 -5.33
N LEU A 97 10.12 -7.80 -4.14
CA LEU A 97 9.10 -6.80 -3.84
C LEU A 97 9.63 -5.38 -4.01
N VAL A 98 10.88 -5.12 -3.58
CA VAL A 98 11.53 -3.81 -3.77
C VAL A 98 11.71 -3.49 -5.25
N THR A 99 12.18 -4.44 -6.07
CA THR A 99 12.31 -4.25 -7.52
C THR A 99 10.98 -3.84 -8.14
N PHE A 100 9.87 -4.49 -7.76
CA PHE A 100 8.55 -4.11 -8.27
C PHE A 100 8.13 -2.69 -7.83
N LEU A 101 8.47 -2.24 -6.62
CA LEU A 101 8.16 -0.84 -6.25
C LEU A 101 8.94 0.18 -7.09
N VAL A 102 10.16 -0.15 -7.52
CA VAL A 102 10.98 0.70 -8.38
C VAL A 102 10.40 0.75 -9.79
N ASP A 103 10.11 -0.41 -10.39
CA ASP A 103 9.61 -0.54 -11.77
C ASP A 103 8.22 0.13 -11.97
N PHE A 104 7.43 0.20 -10.90
CA PHE A 104 6.10 0.79 -10.90
C PHE A 104 6.02 2.11 -10.13
N SER A 105 7.17 2.71 -9.80
CA SER A 105 7.25 3.92 -8.97
C SER A 105 6.49 5.13 -9.54
N ASP A 106 6.26 5.16 -10.85
CA ASP A 106 5.58 6.22 -11.59
C ASP A 106 4.20 5.81 -12.13
N VAL A 107 3.64 4.70 -11.64
CA VAL A 107 2.37 4.13 -12.12
C VAL A 107 1.23 5.15 -12.18
N PHE A 108 1.15 6.05 -11.21
CA PHE A 108 0.14 7.11 -11.18
C PHE A 108 0.33 8.21 -12.23
N THR A 109 1.50 8.32 -12.86
CA THR A 109 1.77 9.32 -13.90
C THR A 109 1.39 8.78 -15.27
N HIS A 110 1.79 7.54 -15.58
CA HIS A 110 1.68 6.98 -16.93
C HIS A 110 0.51 6.01 -17.16
N SER A 111 -0.21 5.62 -16.10
CA SER A 111 -1.23 4.56 -16.20
C SER A 111 -2.67 5.06 -16.06
N ARG A 112 -2.89 6.35 -15.74
CA ARG A 112 -4.23 6.93 -15.51
C ARG A 112 -5.05 7.05 -16.79
N TYR A 113 -4.44 7.53 -17.87
CA TYR A 113 -5.15 7.90 -19.09
C TYR A 113 -4.55 7.21 -20.31
N LYS A 114 -5.21 6.15 -20.79
CA LYS A 114 -4.80 5.38 -21.97
C LYS A 114 -4.68 6.19 -23.26
N TYR A 115 -5.32 7.35 -23.32
CA TYR A 115 -5.30 8.24 -24.47
C TYR A 115 -4.09 9.19 -24.49
N GLU A 116 -3.30 9.25 -23.41
CA GLU A 116 -2.10 10.09 -23.38
C GLU A 116 -0.97 9.45 -24.19
N ALA A 117 -0.23 10.27 -24.93
CA ALA A 117 0.86 9.83 -25.79
C ALA A 117 1.99 9.11 -25.01
N THR A 118 2.15 9.44 -23.73
CA THR A 118 3.14 8.87 -22.81
C THR A 118 2.58 7.71 -21.98
N SER A 119 1.36 7.24 -22.26
CA SER A 119 0.73 6.18 -21.49
C SER A 119 1.36 4.81 -21.75
N ARG A 120 1.36 3.96 -20.72
CA ARG A 120 1.87 2.58 -20.83
C ARG A 120 0.96 1.76 -21.76
N ARG A 121 1.56 1.00 -22.67
CA ARG A 121 0.85 0.15 -23.65
C ARG A 121 0.39 -1.20 -23.09
N SER A 122 0.97 -1.66 -21.99
CA SER A 122 0.65 -2.94 -21.36
C SER A 122 0.43 -2.77 -19.86
N TYR A 123 -0.49 -3.56 -19.32
CA TYR A 123 -0.83 -3.60 -17.90
C TYR A 123 -0.65 -5.02 -17.38
N SER A 124 -0.33 -5.15 -16.10
CA SER A 124 -0.02 -6.44 -15.48
C SER A 124 -0.84 -6.67 -14.21
N SER A 125 -0.86 -7.91 -13.74
CA SER A 125 -1.33 -8.24 -12.40
C SER A 125 -0.24 -8.12 -11.33
N THR A 126 0.94 -7.56 -11.65
CA THR A 126 2.12 -7.58 -10.77
C THR A 126 1.84 -6.82 -9.48
N LEU A 127 1.37 -5.58 -9.56
CA LEU A 127 1.03 -4.79 -8.37
C LEU A 127 -0.08 -5.42 -7.54
N ILE A 128 -1.00 -6.16 -8.16
CA ILE A 128 -2.04 -6.91 -7.44
C ILE A 128 -1.38 -7.98 -6.57
N LYS A 129 -0.46 -8.77 -7.13
CA LYS A 129 0.28 -9.80 -6.39
C LYS A 129 1.13 -9.20 -5.27
N VAL A 130 1.81 -8.08 -5.54
CA VAL A 130 2.57 -7.34 -4.52
C VAL A 130 1.66 -6.91 -3.37
N ALA A 131 0.49 -6.34 -3.66
CA ALA A 131 -0.48 -5.95 -2.63
C ALA A 131 -1.05 -7.16 -1.86
N GLU A 132 -1.37 -8.26 -2.55
CA GLU A 132 -1.80 -9.54 -1.96
C GLU A 132 -0.77 -10.12 -0.99
N GLU A 133 0.53 -9.90 -1.27
CA GLU A 133 1.63 -10.37 -0.43
C GLU A 133 1.94 -9.44 0.74
N LEU A 134 1.98 -8.11 0.50
CA LEU A 134 2.28 -7.12 1.52
C LEU A 134 1.19 -7.03 2.59
N THR A 135 -0.08 -7.17 2.21
CA THR A 135 -1.21 -7.04 3.15
C THR A 135 -1.08 -7.97 4.36
N PRO A 136 -0.97 -9.31 4.22
CA PRO A 136 -0.81 -10.19 5.38
C PRO A 136 0.50 -9.98 6.14
N LYS A 137 1.59 -9.53 5.49
CA LYS A 137 2.85 -9.17 6.15
C LYS A 137 2.65 -7.95 7.06
N ALA A 138 2.00 -6.90 6.56
CA ALA A 138 1.66 -5.70 7.34
C ALA A 138 0.70 -6.02 8.50
N ILE A 139 -0.33 -6.84 8.28
CA ILE A 139 -1.24 -7.27 9.36
C ILE A 139 -0.48 -7.98 10.48
N ARG A 140 0.43 -8.90 10.14
CA ARG A 140 1.28 -9.57 11.15
C ARG A 140 2.16 -8.56 11.89
N PHE A 141 2.82 -7.67 11.16
CA PHE A 141 3.63 -6.61 11.77
C PHE A 141 2.83 -5.80 12.80
N TYR A 142 1.62 -5.35 12.45
CA TYR A 142 0.75 -4.61 13.35
C TYR A 142 0.42 -5.41 14.61
N ARG A 143 0.09 -6.70 14.47
CA ARG A 143 -0.22 -7.60 15.60
C ARG A 143 0.98 -7.80 16.52
N ASP A 144 2.16 -8.04 15.93
CA ASP A 144 3.40 -8.28 16.66
C ASP A 144 3.84 -7.04 17.46
N HIS A 145 3.46 -5.84 16.98
CA HIS A 145 3.66 -4.57 17.67
C HIS A 145 2.48 -4.17 18.59
N GLY A 146 1.58 -5.11 18.89
CA GLY A 146 0.53 -4.93 19.90
C GLY A 146 -0.70 -4.16 19.43
N CYS A 147 -0.91 -3.95 18.13
CA CYS A 147 -2.13 -3.34 17.61
C CYS A 147 -3.36 -4.20 17.98
N ARG A 148 -4.36 -3.56 18.59
CA ARG A 148 -5.60 -4.20 19.09
C ARG A 148 -6.83 -3.86 18.24
N ASP A 149 -6.64 -3.24 17.09
CA ASP A 149 -7.74 -2.85 16.24
C ASP A 149 -8.59 -4.08 15.80
N PRO A 150 -9.93 -4.01 15.89
CA PRO A 150 -10.79 -5.16 15.59
C PRO A 150 -10.61 -5.71 14.17
N TRP A 151 -10.39 -4.84 13.17
CA TRP A 151 -10.19 -5.27 11.80
C TRP A 151 -8.85 -6.00 11.65
N ILE A 152 -7.78 -5.45 12.25
CA ILE A 152 -6.46 -6.10 12.29
C ILE A 152 -6.54 -7.47 12.95
N LEU A 153 -7.24 -7.61 14.08
CA LEU A 153 -7.34 -8.88 14.82
C LEU A 153 -8.20 -9.92 14.09
N SER A 154 -9.27 -9.48 13.43
CA SER A 154 -10.19 -10.36 12.71
C SER A 154 -9.72 -10.75 11.31
N TYR A 155 -8.76 -10.02 10.72
CA TYR A 155 -8.26 -10.32 9.38
C TYR A 155 -7.74 -11.76 9.26
N PRO A 156 -8.16 -12.54 8.26
CA PRO A 156 -7.73 -13.92 8.10
C PRO A 156 -6.29 -13.97 7.59
N VAL A 157 -5.33 -14.08 8.51
CA VAL A 157 -3.94 -14.35 8.13
C VAL A 157 -3.87 -15.85 7.83
N ARG A 158 -3.83 -16.21 6.54
CA ARG A 158 -3.47 -17.58 6.16
C ARG A 158 -2.11 -17.89 6.79
N LYS A 159 -2.01 -19.03 7.48
CA LYS A 159 -0.69 -19.58 7.83
C LYS A 159 0.07 -19.72 6.52
N LEU A 160 1.16 -18.96 6.37
CA LEU A 160 2.14 -19.27 5.35
C LEU A 160 2.69 -20.65 5.76
N CYS A 161 2.39 -21.66 4.95
CA CYS A 161 2.89 -23.02 5.15
C CYS A 161 4.40 -23.05 4.96
#